data_AF-R8YQ08-F1
#
_entry.id   AF-R8YQ08-F1
#
_cell.length_a   1.000
_cell.length_b   1.000
_cell.length_c   1.000
_cell.angle_alpha   90.00
_cell.angle_beta   90.00
_cell.angle_gamma   90.00
#
_symmetry.space_group_name_H-M   'P 1'
#
loop_
_entity.id
_entity.type
_entity.pdbx_description
1 polymer ?
#
loop_
_entity_poly.entity_id
_entity_poly.type
_entity_poly.pdbx_seq_one_letter_code
_entity_poly.pdbx_strand_id
1 'polypeptide(L)'
;MPNNNSSLKNSHIELAIKTYDASDVSEGYALAYEQVADLAVMLDSIRSKYEKTAEYLQQVYNVPESVFKDLKRLLNITDSMIDENLEFSKAQEDQFQKEYEESQA
;
A
#
# COMPACT_ATOMS: atom_id res chain seq x y z
N MET A 1 25.38 -52.48 -32.39
CA MET A 1 24.76 -51.30 -33.04
C MET A 1 23.39 -51.70 -33.59
N PRO A 2 22.38 -50.82 -33.72
CA PRO A 2 22.11 -49.49 -33.13
C PRO A 2 20.85 -49.56 -32.20
N ASN A 3 20.45 -48.54 -31.42
CA ASN A 3 19.67 -47.39 -31.87
C ASN A 3 19.71 -46.25 -30.84
N ASN A 4 20.00 -45.04 -31.34
CA ASN A 4 20.00 -43.76 -30.65
C ASN A 4 18.69 -43.03 -30.95
N ASN A 5 18.26 -42.15 -30.04
CA ASN A 5 17.10 -41.25 -30.11
C ASN A 5 15.70 -41.87 -29.95
N SER A 6 15.14 -41.68 -28.76
CA SER A 6 14.01 -40.74 -28.67
C SER A 6 13.81 -40.23 -27.24
N SER A 7 13.77 -38.91 -27.17
CA SER A 7 13.14 -38.11 -26.12
C SER A 7 13.74 -38.23 -24.74
N LEU A 8 14.62 -37.26 -24.43
CA LEU A 8 14.34 -36.25 -23.41
C LEU A 8 13.10 -36.64 -22.58
N LYS A 9 13.28 -37.50 -21.57
CA LYS A 9 12.31 -37.63 -20.49
C LYS A 9 12.51 -36.39 -19.66
N ASN A 10 11.87 -35.34 -20.14
CA ASN A 10 11.40 -34.17 -19.44
C ASN A 10 12.00 -34.10 -18.04
N SER A 11 13.11 -33.35 -17.94
CA SER A 11 13.41 -32.62 -16.72
C SER A 11 12.08 -32.10 -16.21
N HIS A 12 11.61 -32.64 -15.09
CA HIS A 12 10.51 -32.06 -14.34
C HIS A 12 10.97 -30.69 -13.87
N ILE A 13 10.98 -29.73 -14.79
CA ILE A 13 10.65 -28.36 -14.47
C ILE A 13 9.14 -28.45 -14.19
N GLU A 14 8.80 -29.00 -13.04
CA GLU A 14 7.62 -28.56 -12.33
C GLU A 14 7.83 -27.06 -12.18
N LEU A 15 7.22 -26.29 -13.08
CA LEU A 15 6.94 -24.90 -12.80
C LEU A 15 6.10 -24.98 -11.52
N ALA A 16 6.72 -24.84 -10.35
CA ALA A 16 6.01 -24.77 -9.10
C ALA A 16 5.11 -23.55 -9.20
N ILE A 17 3.84 -23.77 -9.56
CA ILE A 17 2.84 -22.73 -9.54
C ILE A 17 2.74 -22.36 -8.07
N LYS A 18 3.27 -21.18 -7.72
CA LYS A 18 3.15 -20.66 -6.36
C LYS A 18 1.66 -20.49 -6.08
N THR A 19 1.10 -21.41 -5.31
CA THR A 19 -0.25 -21.32 -4.76
C THR A 19 -0.17 -20.44 -3.53
N TYR A 20 -0.85 -19.30 -3.59
CA TYR A 20 -1.02 -18.43 -2.44
C TYR A 20 -2.16 -18.93 -1.58
N ASP A 21 -1.96 -18.97 -0.26
CA ASP A 21 -3.01 -19.27 0.70
C ASP A 21 -3.52 -17.99 1.41
N ALA A 22 -4.49 -18.14 2.30
CA ALA A 22 -5.06 -17.02 3.03
C ALA A 22 -4.03 -16.29 3.93
N SER A 23 -3.01 -17.00 4.43
CA SER A 23 -1.92 -16.37 5.19
C SER A 23 -1.08 -15.46 4.29
N ASP A 24 -0.74 -15.89 3.08
CA ASP A 24 0.00 -15.05 2.12
C ASP A 24 -0.78 -13.76 1.79
N VAL A 25 -2.11 -13.85 1.65
CA VAL A 25 -2.97 -12.70 1.35
C VAL A 25 -3.07 -11.77 2.55
N SER A 26 -3.20 -12.31 3.76
CA SER A 26 -3.19 -11.51 5.00
C SER A 26 -1.87 -10.74 5.15
N GLU A 27 -0.72 -11.39 4.94
CA GLU A 27 0.59 -10.73 4.96
C GLU A 27 0.68 -9.62 3.89
N GLY A 28 0.13 -9.85 2.70
CA GLY A 28 0.04 -8.84 1.66
C GLY A 28 -0.72 -7.58 2.10
N TYR A 29 -1.83 -7.74 2.83
CA TYR A 29 -2.59 -6.62 3.37
C TYR A 29 -1.90 -5.94 4.56
N ALA A 30 -1.18 -6.68 5.40
CA ALA A 30 -0.33 -6.09 6.44
C ALA A 30 0.75 -5.18 5.84
N LEU A 31 1.43 -5.65 4.78
CA LEU A 31 2.41 -4.84 4.05
C LEU A 31 1.77 -3.60 3.39
N ALA A 32 0.57 -3.74 2.83
CA ALA A 32 -0.16 -2.61 2.28
C ALA A 32 -0.53 -1.58 3.36
N TYR A 33 -0.96 -2.02 4.54
CA TYR A 33 -1.23 -1.15 5.69
C TYR A 33 0.01 -0.35 6.08
N GLU A 34 1.16 -1.01 6.25
CA GLU A 34 2.42 -0.35 6.58
C GLU A 34 2.80 0.72 5.55
N GLN A 35 2.68 0.41 4.26
CA GLN A 35 2.98 1.38 3.19
C GLN A 35 2.05 2.60 3.24
N VAL A 36 0.76 2.39 3.50
CA VAL A 36 -0.20 3.51 3.61
C VAL A 36 0.08 4.32 4.88
N ALA A 37 0.51 3.68 5.97
CA ALA A 37 0.90 4.38 7.19
C ALA A 37 2.13 5.27 6.96
N ASP A 38 3.12 4.79 6.20
CA ASP A 38 4.26 5.61 5.78
C ASP A 38 3.82 6.81 4.92
N LEU A 39 2.86 6.62 4.01
CA LEU A 39 2.28 7.72 3.22
C LEU A 39 1.59 8.76 4.11
N ALA A 40 0.92 8.34 5.19
CA ALA A 40 0.32 9.24 6.16
C ALA A 40 1.38 10.16 6.80
N VAL A 41 2.49 9.57 7.25
CA VAL A 41 3.63 10.31 7.85
C VAL A 41 4.25 11.28 6.84
N MET A 42 4.38 10.87 5.58
CA MET A 42 4.86 11.74 4.50
C MET A 42 3.90 12.92 4.26
N LEU A 43 2.60 12.66 4.24
CA LEU A 43 1.59 13.69 4.01
C LEU A 43 1.55 14.71 5.15
N ASP A 44 1.66 14.27 6.41
CA ASP A 44 1.79 15.14 7.58
C ASP A 44 3.03 16.04 7.49
N SER A 45 4.14 15.48 7.03
CA SER A 45 5.38 16.24 6.81
C SER A 45 5.21 17.29 5.71
N ILE A 46 4.51 16.94 4.62
CA ILE A 46 4.18 17.88 3.53
C ILE A 46 3.26 18.99 4.05
N ARG A 47 2.21 18.64 4.80
CA ARG A 47 1.28 19.59 5.41
C ARG A 47 1.99 20.58 6.30
N SER A 48 2.85 20.11 7.22
CA SER A 48 3.60 20.99 8.10
C SER A 48 4.52 21.97 7.34
N LYS A 49 5.20 21.49 6.28
CA LYS A 49 6.03 22.37 5.43
C LYS A 49 5.20 23.38 4.66
N TYR A 50 4.05 22.95 4.14
CA TYR A 50 3.09 23.80 3.45
C TYR A 50 2.57 24.90 4.39
N GLU A 51 2.10 24.56 5.59
CA GLU A 51 1.56 25.52 6.57
C GLU A 51 2.60 26.59 6.92
N LYS A 52 3.83 26.18 7.24
CA LYS A 52 4.94 27.11 7.53
C LYS A 52 5.26 28.02 6.34
N THR A 53 5.23 27.48 5.12
CA THR A 53 5.47 28.26 3.91
C THR A 53 4.34 29.25 3.66
N ALA A 54 3.09 28.83 3.81
CA ALA A 54 1.92 29.67 3.64
C ALA A 54 1.90 30.79 4.67
N GLU A 55 2.24 30.51 5.93
CA GLU A 55 2.36 31.50 7.00
C GLU A 55 3.45 32.54 6.67
N TYR A 56 4.64 32.09 6.25
CA TYR A 56 5.72 32.99 5.84
C TYR A 56 5.28 33.92 4.69
N LEU A 57 4.62 33.38 3.66
CA LEU A 57 4.16 34.16 2.51
C LEU A 57 3.06 35.17 2.90
N GLN A 58 2.17 34.79 3.82
CA GLN A 58 1.16 35.69 4.39
C GLN A 58 1.83 36.84 5.15
N GLN A 59 2.82 36.56 5.99
CA GLN A 59 3.47 37.57 6.84
C GLN A 59 4.40 38.52 6.07
N VAL A 60 5.20 37.99 5.13
CA VAL A 60 6.25 38.77 4.43
C VAL A 60 5.72 39.48 3.21
N TYR A 61 4.77 38.86 2.50
CA TYR A 61 4.29 39.35 1.20
C TYR A 61 2.79 39.70 1.20
N ASN A 62 2.09 39.60 2.34
CA ASN A 62 0.64 39.83 2.45
C ASN A 62 -0.17 38.99 1.44
N VAL A 63 0.30 37.78 1.12
CA VAL A 63 -0.42 36.86 0.24
C VAL A 63 -1.70 36.41 0.96
N PRO A 64 -2.90 36.52 0.34
CA PRO A 64 -4.14 36.08 0.98
C PRO A 64 -4.19 34.56 1.19
N GLU A 65 -4.79 34.10 2.31
CA GLU A 65 -4.97 32.67 2.59
C GLU A 65 -5.71 31.93 1.47
N SER A 66 -6.62 32.62 0.77
CA SER A 66 -7.42 32.04 -0.32
C SER A 66 -6.58 31.46 -1.46
N VAL A 67 -5.35 31.94 -1.67
CA VAL A 67 -4.41 31.41 -2.67
C VAL A 67 -4.06 29.96 -2.39
N PHE A 68 -4.08 29.54 -1.13
CA PHE A 68 -3.68 28.20 -0.72
C PHE A 68 -4.85 27.22 -0.53
N LYS A 69 -6.08 27.67 -0.76
CA LYS A 69 -7.31 26.89 -0.51
C LYS A 69 -7.33 25.56 -1.25
N ASP A 70 -6.90 25.55 -2.51
CA ASP A 70 -6.92 24.34 -3.33
C ASP A 70 -5.92 23.30 -2.83
N LEU A 71 -4.72 23.73 -2.44
CA LEU A 71 -3.72 22.82 -1.86
C LEU A 71 -4.19 22.26 -0.51
N LYS A 72 -4.78 23.09 0.36
CA LYS A 72 -5.40 22.64 1.62
C LYS A 72 -6.48 21.59 1.36
N ARG A 73 -7.32 21.82 0.33
CA ARG A 73 -8.35 20.86 -0.06
C ARG A 73 -7.75 19.54 -0.57
N LEU A 74 -6.69 19.59 -1.37
CA LEU A 74 -6.02 18.39 -1.87
C LEU A 74 -5.43 17.56 -0.72
N LEU A 75 -4.73 18.19 0.22
CA LEU A 75 -4.19 17.51 1.40
C LEU A 75 -5.29 16.81 2.20
N ASN A 76 -6.44 17.47 2.41
CA ASN A 76 -7.56 16.87 3.13
C ASN A 76 -8.20 15.69 2.38
N ILE A 77 -8.30 15.76 1.04
CA ILE A 77 -8.79 14.63 0.24
C ILE A 77 -7.83 13.45 0.36
N THR A 78 -6.52 13.71 0.30
CA THR A 78 -5.52 12.66 0.44
C THR A 78 -5.54 12.04 1.84
N ASP A 79 -5.73 12.81 2.91
CA ASP A 79 -5.95 12.25 4.26
C ASP A 79 -7.11 11.26 4.26
N SER A 80 -8.28 11.65 3.73
CA SER A 80 -9.45 10.75 3.72
C SER A 80 -9.18 9.46 2.94
N MET A 81 -8.46 9.54 1.81
CA MET A 81 -8.06 8.36 1.05
C MET A 81 -7.07 7.46 1.83
N ILE A 82 -6.18 8.06 2.62
CA ILE A 82 -5.24 7.30 3.47
C ILE A 82 -6.01 6.59 4.58
N ASP A 83 -6.89 7.30 5.29
CA ASP A 83 -7.69 6.73 6.38
C ASP A 83 -8.54 5.56 5.89
N GLU A 84 -9.24 5.74 4.75
CA GLU A 84 -10.04 4.68 4.12
C GLU A 84 -9.18 3.46 3.74
N ASN A 85 -7.97 3.67 3.24
CA ASN A 85 -7.07 2.56 2.87
C ASN A 85 -6.45 1.86 4.07
N LEU A 86 -6.15 2.57 5.16
CA LEU A 86 -5.69 1.96 6.42
C LEU A 86 -6.77 1.06 7.01
N GLU A 87 -8.01 1.57 7.08
CA GLU A 87 -9.16 0.79 7.56
C GLU A 87 -9.40 -0.43 6.68
N PHE A 88 -9.42 -0.24 5.36
CA PHE A 88 -9.62 -1.32 4.39
C PHE A 88 -8.53 -2.40 4.50
N SER A 89 -7.25 -2.00 4.50
CA SER A 89 -6.13 -2.94 4.55
C SER A 89 -6.17 -3.75 5.84
N LYS A 90 -6.44 -3.09 6.98
CA LYS A 90 -6.53 -3.79 8.26
C LYS A 90 -7.72 -4.76 8.31
N ALA A 91 -8.88 -4.35 7.81
CA ALA A 91 -10.05 -5.21 7.75
C ALA A 91 -9.82 -6.46 6.87
N GLN A 92 -9.10 -6.32 5.75
CA GLN A 92 -8.77 -7.45 4.89
C GLN A 92 -7.68 -8.35 5.51
N GLU A 93 -6.64 -7.78 6.12
CA GLU A 93 -5.63 -8.52 6.89
C GLU A 93 -6.30 -9.43 7.92
N ASP A 94 -7.17 -8.85 8.76
CA ASP A 94 -7.86 -9.56 9.84
C ASP A 94 -8.81 -10.64 9.29
N GLN A 95 -9.51 -10.36 8.18
CA GLN A 95 -10.39 -11.32 7.53
C GLN A 95 -9.61 -12.54 7.04
N PHE A 96 -8.54 -12.34 6.27
CA PHE A 96 -7.77 -13.45 5.70
C PHE A 96 -6.96 -14.21 6.76
N GLN A 97 -6.49 -13.52 7.80
CA GLN A 97 -5.86 -14.17 8.95
C GLN A 97 -6.81 -15.16 9.62
N LYS A 98 -8.06 -14.73 9.83
CA LYS A 98 -9.10 -15.58 10.40
C LYS A 98 -9.46 -16.76 9.48
N GLU A 99 -9.60 -16.53 8.18
CA GLU A 99 -9.85 -17.60 7.19
C GLU A 99 -8.73 -18.65 7.21
N TYR A 100 -7.47 -18.21 7.35
CA TYR A 100 -6.34 -19.12 7.50
C TYR A 100 -6.45 -19.94 8.79
N GLU A 101 -6.69 -19.31 9.94
CA GLU A 101 -6.83 -19.99 11.22
C GLU A 101 -7.95 -21.04 11.22
N GLU A 102 -9.11 -20.71 10.62
CA GLU A 102 -10.23 -21.64 10.47
C GLU A 102 -9.89 -22.82 9.55
N SER A 103 -9.04 -22.62 8.53
CA SER A 103 -8.59 -23.70 7.63
C SER A 103 -7.63 -24.70 8.30
N GLN A 104 -7.01 -24.31 9.42
CA GLN A 104 -6.07 -25.14 10.18
C GLN A 104 -6.74 -25.88 11.37
N ALA A 105 -8.01 -25.58 11.67
CA ALA A 105 -8.78 -26.13 12.80
C ALA A 105 -9.55 -27.41 12.43
#